data_AF-A0A0B1TSC2-F1
#
_entry.id   AF-A0A0B1TSC2-F1
#
_cell.length_a   1.000
_cell.length_b   1.000
_cell.length_c   1.000
_cell.angle_alpha   90.00
_cell.angle_beta   90.00
_cell.angle_gamma   90.00
#
_symmetry.space_group_name_H-M   'P 1'
#
loop_
_entity.id
_entity.type
_entity.pdbx_description
1 polymer ?
#
loop_
_entity_poly.entity_id
_entity_poly.type
_entity_poly.pdbx_seq_one_letter_code
_entity_poly.pdbx_strand_id
1 'polypeptide(L)'
;MFEAGLVHVVRTKETLERILKWSVLCALEEDCMGTNIVPNICEFNRTDLFSSFAHCHRYDQSVVNVLLADAYYYDRHYYTSEITDFFRIQRFISRPVKNRELKCTT
;
A
#
# COMPACT_ATOMS: atom_id res chain seq x y z
N MET A 1 1.69 7.20 -0.16
CA MET A 1 0.91 6.10 -0.74
C MET A 1 -0.37 6.76 -1.19
N PHE A 2 -0.52 6.98 -2.49
CA PHE A 2 -1.73 7.58 -3.03
C PHE A 2 -2.89 6.67 -2.63
N GLU A 3 -3.93 7.22 -1.99
CA GLU A 3 -5.16 6.48 -1.73
C GLU A 3 -5.75 6.09 -3.09
N ALA A 4 -5.60 4.83 -3.47
CA ALA A 4 -6.43 4.26 -4.51
C ALA A 4 -7.80 4.00 -3.88
N GLY A 5 -8.68 5.00 -3.92
CA GLY A 5 -10.08 4.85 -3.53
C GLY A 5 -10.89 3.95 -4.47
N LEU A 6 -10.25 3.35 -5.48
CA LEU A 6 -10.84 2.44 -6.44
C LEU A 6 -9.84 1.33 -6.78
N VAL A 7 -10.35 0.10 -6.92
CA VAL A 7 -9.59 -1.04 -7.44
C VAL A 7 -10.33 -1.57 -8.66
N HIS A 8 -9.61 -1.67 -9.78
CA HIS A 8 -10.14 -2.33 -10.98
C HIS A 8 -9.66 -3.78 -11.00
N VAL A 9 -10.60 -4.72 -10.92
CA VAL A 9 -10.31 -6.16 -10.83
C VAL A 9 -10.95 -6.87 -12.01
N VAL A 10 -10.13 -7.49 -12.85
CA VAL A 10 -10.60 -8.33 -13.97
C VAL A 10 -10.93 -9.73 -13.44
N ARG A 11 -12.12 -10.24 -13.77
CA ARG A 11 -12.56 -11.57 -13.33
C ARG A 11 -11.85 -12.68 -14.11
N THR A 12 -10.74 -13.18 -13.57
CA THR A 12 -10.05 -14.38 -14.04
C THR A 12 -10.03 -15.45 -12.94
N LYS A 13 -9.80 -16.72 -13.31
CA LYS A 13 -9.64 -17.80 -12.32
C LYS A 13 -8.52 -17.48 -11.33
N GLU A 14 -7.40 -16.99 -11.85
CA GLU A 14 -6.25 -16.59 -11.04
C GLU A 14 -6.61 -15.50 -10.03
N THR A 15 -7.25 -14.43 -10.49
CA THR A 15 -7.66 -13.31 -9.63
C THR A 15 -8.63 -13.76 -8.54
N LEU A 16 -9.58 -14.64 -8.87
CA LEU A 16 -10.53 -15.17 -7.90
C LEU A 16 -9.85 -16.05 -6.84
N GLU A 17 -8.97 -16.97 -7.27
CA GLU A 17 -8.38 -17.98 -6.38
C GLU A 17 -7.21 -17.44 -5.55
N ARG A 18 -6.37 -16.57 -6.14
CA ARG A 18 -5.13 -16.09 -5.52
C ARG A 18 -5.30 -14.76 -4.79
N ILE A 19 -6.25 -13.92 -5.20
CA ILE A 19 -6.41 -12.58 -4.63
C ILE A 19 -7.75 -12.44 -3.91
N LEU A 20 -8.87 -12.54 -4.64
CA LEU A 20 -10.19 -12.20 -4.08
C LEU A 20 -10.60 -13.13 -2.94
N LYS A 21 -10.40 -14.45 -3.08
CA LYS A 21 -10.69 -15.43 -2.03
C LYS A 21 -9.98 -15.08 -0.72
N TRP A 22 -8.68 -14.81 -0.79
CA TRP A 22 -7.88 -14.50 0.41
C TRP A 22 -8.22 -13.13 1.00
N SER A 23 -8.50 -12.15 0.16
CA SER A 23 -8.98 -10.84 0.61
C SER A 23 -10.30 -10.97 1.40
N VAL A 24 -11.24 -11.79 0.92
CA VAL A 24 -12.52 -12.03 1.60
C VAL A 24 -12.32 -12.82 2.89
N LEU A 25 -11.49 -13.88 2.87
CA LEU A 25 -11.19 -14.65 4.09
C LEU A 25 -10.54 -13.79 5.17
N CYS A 26 -9.61 -12.90 4.80
CA CYS A 26 -9.00 -11.94 5.73
C CYS A 26 -10.04 -10.96 6.29
N ALA A 27 -11.03 -10.54 5.51
CA ALA A 27 -12.09 -9.65 6.01
C ALA A 27 -13.05 -10.35 7.00
N LEU A 28 -13.07 -11.69 7.00
CA LEU A 28 -13.85 -12.50 7.94
C LEU A 28 -13.08 -12.85 9.23
N GLU A 29 -11.77 -12.56 9.27
CA GLU A 29 -10.91 -12.79 10.43
C GLU A 29 -10.71 -11.47 11.17
N GLU A 30 -11.10 -11.44 12.45
CA GLU A 30 -11.18 -10.22 13.28
C GLU A 30 -9.87 -9.43 13.28
N ASP A 31 -8.75 -10.13 13.47
CA ASP A 31 -7.43 -9.51 13.63
C ASP A 31 -6.69 -9.25 12.31
N CYS A 32 -7.21 -9.69 11.16
CA CYS A 32 -6.46 -9.62 9.90
C CYS A 32 -6.44 -8.20 9.31
N MET A 33 -7.61 -7.55 9.20
CA MET A 33 -7.72 -6.14 8.77
C MET A 33 -8.08 -5.18 9.92
N GLY A 34 -8.15 -5.69 11.15
CA GLY A 34 -8.54 -4.94 12.35
C GLY A 34 -7.47 -4.90 13.43
N THR A 35 -6.18 -5.00 13.06
CA THR A 35 -5.07 -5.18 14.02
C THR A 35 -5.09 -4.13 15.13
N ASN A 36 -4.75 -4.54 16.35
CA ASN A 36 -4.61 -3.63 17.50
C ASN A 36 -3.24 -2.92 17.58
N ILE A 37 -2.37 -3.10 16.58
CA ILE A 37 -0.98 -2.61 16.59
C ILE A 37 -0.92 -1.10 16.26
N VAL A 38 -1.74 -0.65 15.31
CA VAL A 38 -1.80 0.75 14.87
C VAL A 38 -3.27 1.17 14.80
N PRO A 39 -3.63 2.42 15.14
CA PRO A 39 -5.01 2.87 15.09
C PRO A 39 -5.68 2.62 13.73
N ASN A 40 -6.87 2.03 13.78
CA ASN A 40 -7.74 1.79 12.61
C ASN A 40 -8.37 3.09 12.07
N ILE A 41 -8.37 4.15 12.87
CA ILE A 41 -8.90 5.47 12.49
C ILE A 41 -7.74 6.38 12.11
N CYS A 42 -7.83 6.96 10.91
CA CYS A 42 -6.87 7.92 10.39
C CYS A 42 -7.40 9.34 10.54
N GLU A 43 -6.76 10.14 11.38
CA GLU A 43 -7.06 11.57 11.50
C GLU A 43 -6.07 12.39 10.67
N PHE A 44 -6.58 12.93 9.56
CA PHE A 44 -5.80 13.82 8.71
C PHE A 44 -6.08 15.28 9.05
N ASN A 45 -5.02 16.09 9.12
CA ASN A 45 -5.19 17.53 9.19
C ASN A 45 -5.80 18.03 7.88
N ARG A 46 -6.95 18.72 7.95
CA ARG A 46 -7.61 19.34 6.78
C ARG A 46 -6.71 20.34 6.05
N THR A 47 -5.78 20.91 6.82
CA THR A 47 -4.53 21.57 6.45
C THR A 47 -3.72 20.99 5.30
N ASP A 48 -3.58 19.67 5.39
CA ASP A 48 -2.43 18.94 4.88
C ASP A 48 -2.77 17.44 4.79
N LEU A 49 -3.83 17.16 4.05
CA LEU A 49 -4.38 15.82 3.88
C LEU A 49 -3.37 14.85 3.24
N PHE A 50 -2.40 15.35 2.48
CA PHE A 50 -1.52 14.52 1.65
C PHE A 50 -0.05 14.53 2.05
N SER A 51 0.44 15.49 2.85
CA SER A 51 1.88 15.56 3.18
C SER A 51 2.19 15.09 4.61
N SER A 52 1.23 15.19 5.53
CA SER A 52 1.36 14.64 6.88
C SER A 52 0.88 13.20 6.96
N PHE A 53 1.70 12.32 7.56
CA PHE A 53 1.28 10.96 7.85
C PHE A 53 0.35 10.95 9.08
N ALA A 54 -0.88 10.43 8.93
CA ALA A 54 -1.89 10.37 9.98
C ALA A 54 -1.65 9.29 11.06
N HIS A 55 -0.44 8.73 11.16
CA HIS A 55 -0.07 7.73 12.17
C HIS A 55 -1.00 6.51 12.27
N CYS A 56 -1.62 6.14 11.16
CA CYS A 56 -2.61 5.07 11.04
C CYS A 56 -2.31 4.21 9.79
N HIS A 57 -2.98 3.07 9.67
CA HIS A 57 -2.96 2.26 8.45
C HIS A 57 -4.37 1.85 8.03
N ARG A 58 -4.65 1.94 6.72
CA ARG A 58 -5.86 1.37 6.11
C ARG A 58 -5.57 -0.06 5.64
N TYR A 59 -5.89 -1.01 6.51
CA TYR A 59 -5.53 -2.41 6.32
C TYR A 59 -6.25 -3.05 5.14
N ASP A 60 -7.52 -2.72 4.96
CA ASP A 60 -8.39 -3.11 3.84
C ASP A 60 -7.80 -2.78 2.46
N GLN A 61 -7.22 -1.59 2.31
CA GLN A 61 -6.54 -1.20 1.07
C GLN A 61 -5.16 -1.85 0.94
N SER A 62 -4.47 -2.08 2.07
CA SER A 62 -3.11 -2.63 2.06
C SER A 62 -3.04 -4.14 1.81
N VAL A 63 -4.08 -4.90 2.18
CA VAL A 63 -4.11 -6.36 2.03
C VAL A 63 -3.94 -6.77 0.57
N VAL A 64 -4.50 -6.01 -0.36
CA VAL A 64 -4.40 -6.27 -1.79
C VAL A 64 -2.94 -6.23 -2.24
N ASN A 65 -2.15 -5.29 -1.73
CA ASN A 65 -0.72 -5.21 -2.06
C ASN A 65 0.05 -6.43 -1.53
N VAL A 66 -0.27 -6.90 -0.33
CA VAL A 66 0.37 -8.10 0.25
C VAL A 66 0.02 -9.35 -0.54
N LEU A 67 -1.26 -9.53 -0.88
CA LEU A 67 -1.74 -10.66 -1.68
C LEU A 67 -1.17 -10.66 -3.09
N LEU A 68 -1.08 -9.48 -3.72
CA LEU A 68 -0.42 -9.33 -5.01
C LEU A 68 1.06 -9.70 -4.89
N ALA A 69 1.77 -9.13 -3.92
CA ALA A 69 3.19 -9.41 -3.67
C ALA A 69 3.46 -10.90 -3.49
N ASP A 70 2.65 -11.60 -2.70
CA ASP A 70 2.72 -13.05 -2.53
C ASP A 70 2.45 -13.80 -3.84
N ALA A 71 1.40 -13.41 -4.57
CA ALA A 71 1.01 -14.06 -5.82
C ALA A 71 2.05 -13.91 -6.95
N TYR A 72 2.81 -12.81 -7.01
CA TYR A 72 3.87 -12.66 -8.01
C TYR A 72 5.25 -12.58 -7.40
N TYR A 73 5.51 -13.34 -6.33
CA TYR A 73 6.85 -13.59 -5.80
C TYR A 73 7.66 -12.34 -5.45
N TYR A 74 6.98 -11.26 -5.07
CA TYR A 74 7.58 -9.95 -4.83
C TYR A 74 8.37 -9.41 -6.04
N ASP A 75 8.06 -9.91 -7.24
CA ASP A 75 8.70 -9.49 -8.47
C ASP A 75 8.07 -8.18 -8.98
N ARG A 76 8.88 -7.13 -8.96
CA ARG A 76 8.51 -5.76 -9.33
C ARG A 76 8.01 -5.61 -10.77
N HIS A 77 8.36 -6.52 -11.68
CA HIS A 77 7.94 -6.43 -13.08
C HIS A 77 6.41 -6.52 -13.22
N TYR A 78 5.71 -7.13 -12.26
CA TYR A 78 4.25 -7.29 -12.30
C TYR A 78 3.47 -6.08 -11.76
N TYR A 79 4.12 -5.16 -11.06
CA TYR A 79 3.46 -4.02 -10.41
C TYR A 79 3.84 -2.67 -11.00
N THR A 80 4.82 -2.66 -11.91
CA THR A 80 5.49 -1.44 -12.34
C THR A 80 5.82 -1.53 -13.82
N SER A 81 5.65 -0.43 -14.54
CA SER A 81 5.86 -0.36 -15.98
C SER A 81 7.36 -0.22 -16.33
N GLU A 82 8.19 -1.12 -15.81
CA GLU A 82 9.67 -1.13 -15.96
C GLU A 82 10.39 0.14 -15.50
N ILE A 83 9.68 1.05 -14.81
CA ILE A 83 10.30 2.18 -14.13
C ILE A 83 11.14 1.61 -13.00
N THR A 84 12.48 1.74 -13.08
CA THR A 84 13.40 1.17 -12.08
C THR A 84 13.76 2.14 -10.95
N ASP A 85 13.42 3.43 -11.10
CA ASP A 85 13.65 4.48 -10.11
C ASP A 85 12.59 4.43 -8.99
N PHE A 86 12.77 3.50 -8.05
CA PHE A 86 11.99 3.48 -6.81
C PHE A 86 12.72 4.22 -5.69
N PHE A 87 11.98 5.07 -4.98
CA PHE A 87 12.45 5.66 -3.73
C PHE A 87 11.99 4.79 -2.56
N ARG A 88 12.94 4.34 -1.73
CA ARG A 88 12.62 3.68 -0.47
C ARG A 88 12.24 4.74 0.57
N ILE A 89 10.95 4.83 0.88
CA ILE A 89 10.47 5.70 1.97
C ILE A 89 10.76 5.01 3.31
N GLN A 90 11.86 5.39 3.96
CA GLN A 90 12.13 5.01 5.35
C GLN A 90 11.37 5.95 6.28
N ARG A 91 10.36 5.40 6.98
CA ARG A 91 9.61 6.14 7.99
C ARG A 91 10.33 6.05 9.34
N PHE A 92 10.17 7.06 10.19
CA PHE A 92 10.75 7.15 11.54
C PHE A 92 12.29 7.26 11.62
N ILE A 93 12.96 7.32 10.47
CA ILE A 93 14.37 7.66 10.33
C ILE A 93 14.43 8.94 9.47
N SER A 94 14.04 10.08 10.04
CA SER A 94 14.09 11.34 9.31
C SER A 94 15.50 11.93 9.39
N ARG A 95 16.24 11.90 8.26
CA ARG A 95 17.23 12.94 7.97
C ARG A 95 16.57 14.02 7.13
N PRO A 96 16.83 15.31 7.37
CA PRO A 96 16.34 16.37 6.50
C PRO A 96 16.98 16.22 5.11
N VAL A 97 16.18 15.79 4.13
CA VAL A 97 16.57 15.66 2.73
C VAL A 97 16.42 17.04 2.07
N LYS A 98 17.51 17.60 1.52
CA LYS A 98 17.44 18.87 0.78
C LYS A 98 16.79 18.61 -0.59
N ASN A 99 15.97 19.54 -1.10
CA ASN A 99 15.24 19.48 -2.38
C ASN A 99 16.02 19.01 -3.64
N ARG A 100 17.36 18.94 -3.59
CA ARG A 100 18.20 18.44 -4.68
C ARG A 100 18.34 16.91 -4.74
N GLU A 101 17.92 16.19 -3.70
CA GLU A 101 18.10 14.73 -3.60
C GLU A 101 16.94 13.91 -4.18
N LEU A 102 15.81 14.56 -4.52
CA LEU A 102 14.61 13.94 -5.09
C LEU A 102 14.44 14.24 -6.59
N LYS A 103 15.53 14.44 -7.34
CA LYS A 103 15.45 14.59 -8.79
C LYS A 103 15.49 13.22 -9.46
N CYS A 104 14.43 12.84 -10.15
CA CYS A 104 14.50 11.81 -11.18
C CYS A 104 15.38 12.38 -12.31
N THR A 105 16.57 11.82 -12.48
CA THR A 105 17.44 12.14 -13.62
C THR A 105 16.98 11.32 -14.82
N THR A 106 16.53 12.01 -15.86
CA THR A 106 16.19 11.46 -17.18
C THR A 106 17.37 10.82 -17.87
#